data_AF-A0A7C9BMK0-F1
#
_entry.id   AF-A0A7C9BMK0-F1
#
_cell.length_a   1.000
_cell.length_b   1.000
_cell.length_c   1.000
_cell.angle_alpha   90.00
_cell.angle_beta   90.00
_cell.angle_gamma   90.00
#
_symmetry.space_group_name_H-M   'P 1'
#
loop_
_entity.id
_entity.type
_entity.pdbx_description
1 polymer ?
#
loop_
_entity_poly.entity_id
_entity_poly.type
_entity_poly.pdbx_seq_one_letter_code
_entity_poly.pdbx_strand_id
1 'polypeptide(L)'
;MKTSIRLRVAVITSAFAVFNVYMHIQQFISGCMWVRGHQRCSFENSANFEGWMDLDLLVTCCWVAGAVMGWVAVAEAARKQG
;
A
#
# COMPACT_ATOMS: atom_id res chain seq x y z
N MET A 1 -22.06 10.96 13.49
CA MET A 1 -21.33 11.60 12.36
C MET A 1 -19.84 11.18 12.26
N LYS A 2 -19.07 11.20 13.36
CA LYS A 2 -17.62 10.87 13.36
C LYS A 2 -17.27 9.43 12.92
N THR A 3 -18.16 8.46 13.17
CA THR A 3 -18.01 7.05 12.75
C THR A 3 -18.01 6.89 11.23
N SER A 4 -18.82 7.67 10.51
CA SER A 4 -18.90 7.61 9.04
C SER A 4 -17.61 8.09 8.36
N ILE A 5 -16.95 9.10 8.94
CA ILE A 5 -15.66 9.59 8.43
C ILE A 5 -14.56 8.53 8.63
N ARG A 6 -14.50 7.87 9.80
CA ARG A 6 -13.53 6.79 10.06
C ARG A 6 -13.71 5.62 9.11
N LEU A 7 -14.96 5.21 8.86
CA LEU A 7 -15.28 4.15 7.92
C LEU A 7 -14.82 4.50 6.50
N ARG A 8 -15.10 5.73 6.04
CA ARG A 8 -14.66 6.19 4.71
C ARG A 8 -13.13 6.16 4.59
N VAL A 9 -12.41 6.63 5.61
CA VAL A 9 -10.94 6.60 5.61
C VAL A 9 -10.41 5.17 5.60
N ALA A 10 -10.99 4.25 6.38
CA ALA A 10 -10.62 2.83 6.38
C ALA A 10 -10.85 2.16 5.01
N VAL A 11 -11.96 2.48 4.34
CA VAL A 11 -12.27 1.96 3.00
C VAL A 11 -11.30 2.54 1.95
N ILE A 12 -11.02 3.83 2.00
CA ILE A 12 -10.08 4.47 1.05
C ILE A 12 -8.67 3.88 1.25
N THR A 13 -8.17 3.83 2.49
CA THR A 13 -6.84 3.30 2.80
C THR A 13 -6.70 1.82 2.44
N SER A 14 -7.74 1.00 2.62
CA SER A 14 -7.73 -0.40 2.17
C SER A 14 -7.71 -0.54 0.65
N ALA A 15 -8.42 0.30 -0.10
CA ALA A 15 -8.32 0.32 -1.56
C ALA A 15 -6.89 0.64 -2.03
N PHE A 16 -6.25 1.64 -1.41
CA PHE A 16 -4.85 1.97 -1.69
C PHE A 16 -3.90 0.82 -1.32
N ALA A 17 -4.12 0.15 -0.18
CA ALA A 17 -3.30 -1.00 0.21
C ALA A 17 -3.36 -2.13 -0.82
N VAL A 18 -4.57 -2.51 -1.26
CA VAL A 18 -4.74 -3.55 -2.30
C VAL A 18 -4.08 -3.15 -3.61
N PHE A 19 -4.23 -1.89 -4.02
CA PHE A 19 -3.60 -1.38 -5.23
C PHE A 19 -2.07 -1.44 -5.18
N ASN A 20 -1.46 -1.00 -4.07
CA ASN A 20 0.00 -1.05 -3.90
C ASN A 20 0.51 -2.49 -3.88
N VAL A 21 -0.18 -3.41 -3.20
CA VAL A 21 0.17 -4.85 -3.22
C VAL A 21 0.11 -5.41 -4.64
N TYR A 22 -0.94 -5.10 -5.40
CA TYR A 22 -1.06 -5.55 -6.78
C TYR A 22 0.06 -5.01 -7.66
N MET A 23 0.36 -3.71 -7.56
CA MET A 23 1.44 -3.07 -8.32
C MET A 23 2.80 -3.66 -7.97
N HIS A 24 3.10 -3.86 -6.67
CA HIS A 24 4.33 -4.48 -6.21
C HIS A 24 4.54 -5.87 -6.83
N ILE A 25 3.50 -6.71 -6.81
CA ILE A 25 3.53 -8.05 -7.41
C ILE A 25 3.78 -7.97 -8.92
N GLN A 26 3.11 -7.05 -9.62
CA GLN A 26 3.31 -6.85 -11.06
C GLN A 26 4.76 -6.42 -11.38
N GLN A 27 5.33 -5.50 -10.59
CA GLN A 27 6.70 -5.04 -10.74
C GLN A 27 7.72 -6.14 -10.45
N PHE A 28 7.44 -6.99 -9.44
CA PHE A 28 8.27 -8.13 -9.08
C PHE A 28 8.28 -9.19 -10.19
N ILE A 29 7.11 -9.57 -10.73
CA ILE A 29 6.99 -10.59 -11.78
C ILE A 29 7.59 -10.11 -13.11
N SER A 30 7.31 -8.86 -13.49
CA SER A 30 7.81 -8.30 -14.76
C SER A 30 9.31 -8.01 -14.73
N GLY A 31 9.92 -7.91 -13.53
CA GLY A 31 11.32 -7.48 -13.38
C GLY A 31 11.55 -6.05 -13.87
N CYS A 32 10.47 -5.28 -14.08
CA CYS A 32 10.48 -3.92 -14.57
C CYS A 32 9.53 -3.07 -13.74
N MET A 33 9.98 -1.90 -13.33
CA MET A 33 9.21 -0.98 -12.50
C MET A 33 9.07 0.37 -13.17
N TRP A 34 7.97 1.07 -12.88
CA TRP A 34 7.71 2.39 -13.42
C TRP A 34 8.16 3.46 -12.41
N VAL A 35 9.26 4.15 -12.71
CA VAL A 35 9.87 5.16 -11.83
C VAL A 35 9.95 6.50 -12.55
N ARG A 36 9.29 7.53 -12.00
CA ARG A 36 9.32 8.93 -12.50
C ARG A 36 9.05 9.08 -14.01
N GLY A 37 8.15 8.28 -14.57
CA GLY A 37 7.80 8.37 -15.99
C GLY A 37 8.61 7.48 -16.94
N HIS A 38 9.57 6.71 -16.43
CA HIS A 38 10.33 5.75 -17.22
C HIS A 38 10.26 4.35 -16.62
N GLN A 39 10.20 3.36 -17.50
CA GLN A 39 10.32 1.96 -17.14
C GLN A 39 11.79 1.62 -16.89
N ARG A 40 12.10 1.08 -15.72
CA ARG A 40 13.44 0.62 -15.32
C ARG A 40 13.38 -0.88 -15.10
N CYS A 41 14.25 -1.64 -15.76
CA CYS A 41 14.27 -3.10 -15.65
C CYS A 41 15.53 -3.57 -14.90
N SER A 42 15.41 -4.70 -14.22
CA SER A 42 16.47 -5.30 -13.40
C SER A 42 17.78 -5.56 -14.19
N PHE A 43 17.67 -5.81 -15.49
CA PHE A 43 18.82 -6.05 -16.39
C PHE A 43 19.72 -4.84 -16.64
N GLU A 44 19.24 -3.61 -16.48
CA GLU A 44 20.06 -2.40 -16.72
C GLU A 44 20.91 -1.99 -15.51
N ASN A 45 20.46 -2.28 -14.28
CA ASN A 45 21.18 -1.96 -13.05
C ASN A 45 20.54 -2.65 -11.83
N SER A 46 20.94 -3.89 -11.55
CA SER A 46 20.33 -4.73 -10.51
C SER A 46 20.41 -4.13 -9.09
N ALA A 47 21.54 -3.53 -8.71
CA ALA A 47 21.72 -2.95 -7.38
C ALA A 47 20.79 -1.76 -7.10
N ASN A 48 20.51 -0.94 -8.13
CA ASN A 48 19.57 0.17 -7.98
C ASN A 48 18.12 -0.36 -7.99
N PHE A 49 17.82 -1.35 -8.84
CA PHE A 49 16.50 -1.98 -8.90
C PHE A 49 16.08 -2.61 -7.57
N GLU A 50 17.00 -3.30 -6.88
CA GLU A 50 16.75 -3.90 -5.58
C GLU A 50 16.39 -2.84 -4.53
N GLY A 51 17.12 -1.71 -4.49
CA GLY A 51 16.80 -0.61 -3.58
C GLY A 51 15.45 0.06 -3.86
N TRP A 52 15.06 0.18 -5.13
CA TRP A 52 13.73 0.70 -5.47
C TRP A 52 12.61 -0.29 -5.14
N MET A 53 12.86 -1.59 -5.30
CA MET A 53 11.92 -2.65 -4.97
C MET A 53 11.71 -2.76 -3.45
N ASP A 54 12.76 -2.59 -2.64
CA ASP A 54 12.65 -2.53 -1.19
C ASP A 54 11.87 -1.31 -0.72
N LEU A 55 12.07 -0.15 -1.36
CA LEU A 55 11.29 1.05 -1.06
C LEU A 55 9.80 0.86 -1.40
N ASP A 56 9.51 0.25 -2.55
CA ASP A 56 8.15 -0.08 -2.98
C ASP A 56 7.47 -1.08 -2.03
N LEU A 57 8.22 -2.08 -1.56
CA LEU A 57 7.77 -3.02 -0.54
C LEU A 57 7.45 -2.32 0.78
N LEU A 58 8.34 -1.43 1.25
CA LEU A 58 8.14 -0.67 2.49
C LEU A 58 6.88 0.20 2.41
N VAL A 59 6.68 0.91 1.30
CA VAL A 59 5.47 1.73 1.07
C VAL A 59 4.21 0.85 1.08
N THR A 60 4.27 -0.30 0.41
CA THR A 60 3.17 -1.27 0.40
C THR A 60 2.84 -1.75 1.82
N CYS A 61 3.85 -2.12 2.61
CA CYS A 61 3.67 -2.49 4.01
C CYS A 61 3.06 -1.37 4.85
N CYS A 62 3.48 -0.11 4.65
CA CYS A 62 2.89 1.04 5.33
C CYS A 62 1.40 1.20 5.03
N TRP A 63 0.98 1.04 3.77
CA TRP A 63 -0.43 1.09 3.39
C TRP A 63 -1.24 -0.04 4.02
N VAL A 64 -0.71 -1.26 4.03
CA VAL A 64 -1.36 -2.42 4.66
C VAL A 64 -1.52 -2.19 6.17
N ALA A 65 -0.47 -1.75 6.86
CA ALA A 65 -0.54 -1.42 8.27
C ALA A 65 -1.55 -0.30 8.57
N GLY A 66 -1.58 0.75 7.74
CA GLY A 66 -2.55 1.83 7.82
C GLY A 66 -4.00 1.35 7.67
N ALA A 67 -4.25 0.44 6.72
CA ALA A 67 -5.57 -0.15 6.51
C ALA A 67 -6.01 -0.98 7.73
N VAL A 68 -5.13 -1.82 8.28
CA VAL A 68 -5.41 -2.62 9.49
C VAL A 68 -5.75 -1.71 10.67
N MET A 69 -4.93 -0.70 10.93
CA MET A 69 -5.17 0.26 12.02
C MET A 69 -6.45 1.07 11.80
N GLY A 70 -6.78 1.40 10.55
CA GLY A 70 -8.04 2.06 10.17
C GLY A 70 -9.25 1.21 10.56
N TRP A 71 -9.23 -0.09 10.26
CA TRP A 71 -10.29 -1.02 10.63
C TRP A 71 -10.39 -1.26 12.15
N VAL A 72 -9.24 -1.36 12.84
CA VAL A 72 -9.22 -1.41 14.33
C VAL A 72 -9.90 -0.17 14.90
N ALA A 73 -9.58 1.02 14.40
CA ALA A 73 -10.19 2.27 14.87
C ALA A 73 -11.70 2.34 14.59
N VAL A 74 -12.18 1.71 13.51
CA VAL A 74 -13.62 1.57 13.21
C VAL A 74 -14.28 0.60 14.19
N ALA A 75 -13.69 -0.57 14.44
CA ALA A 75 -14.21 -1.58 15.36
C ALA A 75 -14.29 -1.05 16.81
N GLU A 76 -13.25 -0.37 17.27
CA GLU A 76 -13.22 0.29 18.58
C GLU A 76 -14.28 1.40 18.71
N ALA A 77 -14.53 2.13 17.63
CA ALA A 77 -15.57 3.17 17.62
C ALA A 77 -16.98 2.58 17.69
N ALA A 78 -17.21 1.43 17.05
CA ALA A 78 -18.48 0.72 17.10
C ALA A 78 -18.73 0.12 18.50
N ARG A 79 -17.69 -0.45 19.13
CA ARG A 79 -17.78 -1.00 20.50
C ARG A 79 -18.13 0.02 21.56
N LYS A 80 -17.68 1.28 21.44
CA LYS A 80 -17.99 2.36 22.40
C LYS A 80 -19.38 2.98 22.22
N GLN A 81 -20.12 2.63 21.16
CA GLN A 81 -21.46 3.17 20.87
C GLN A 81 -22.60 2.22 21.28
N GLY A 82 -22.29 0.96 21.64
CA GLY A 82 -23.23 0.03 22.28
C GLY A 82 -23.08 0.07 23.80
#